data_AF-A0AAE0TZX4-F1
#
_entry.id   AF-A0AAE0TZX4-F1
#
_cell.length_a   1.000
_cell.length_b   1.000
_cell.length_c   1.000
_cell.angle_alpha   90.00
_cell.angle_beta   90.00
_cell.angle_gamma   90.00
#
_symmetry.space_group_name_H-M   'P 1'
#
loop_
_entity.id
_entity.type
_entity.pdbx_description
1 polymer ?
#
loop_
_entity_poly.entity_id
_entity_poly.type
_entity_poly.pdbx_seq_one_letter_code
_entity_poly.pdbx_strand_id
1 'polypeptide(L)'
;MSVGFGFSVGDFLAALQLVGVVIDALRESSDSKAKFHELLSELYALETALLRVKRIDLDESQHSEKLSTRLTLSTRRATVCGPKMIEERQFLIEESRIQTVIDLKSNWETCFYQGQRVAMSMLFAVHPRLKRAQCPRCMAECGSPFAQEVICPPSD
;
A
#
# COMPACT_ATOMS: atom_id res chain seq x y z
N MET A 1 33.63 48.87 27.37
CA MET A 1 32.46 48.38 28.13
C MET A 1 32.47 46.87 28.04
N SER A 2 32.61 46.15 29.16
CA SER A 2 32.59 44.69 29.17
C SER A 2 31.15 44.19 29.14
N VAL A 3 30.76 43.53 28.06
CA VAL A 3 29.51 42.77 27.99
C VAL A 3 29.75 41.41 28.64
N GLY A 4 29.11 41.18 29.79
CA GLY A 4 29.16 39.90 30.49
C GLY A 4 28.42 38.83 29.68
N PHE A 5 29.08 37.71 29.40
CA PHE A 5 28.46 36.55 28.77
C PHE A 5 27.34 36.01 29.68
N GLY A 6 26.10 36.07 29.18
CA GLY A 6 24.90 35.63 29.89
C GLY A 6 24.65 34.12 29.81
N PHE A 7 25.58 33.32 30.34
CA PHE A 7 25.36 31.89 30.56
C PHE A 7 25.55 31.59 32.05
N SER A 8 24.51 31.08 32.70
CA SER A 8 24.56 30.65 34.09
C SER A 8 25.07 29.22 34.18
N VAL A 9 25.80 28.87 35.24
CA VAL A 9 26.12 27.48 35.59
C VAL A 9 24.86 26.61 35.66
N GLY A 10 23.72 27.21 36.04
CA GLY A 10 22.42 26.55 36.04
C GLY A 10 21.93 26.12 34.67
N ASP A 11 22.24 26.86 33.60
CA ASP A 11 21.81 26.54 32.23
C ASP A 11 22.54 25.29 31.71
N PHE A 12 23.83 25.17 32.03
CA PHE A 12 24.62 23.97 31.70
C PHE A 12 24.13 22.75 32.46
N LEU A 13 23.78 22.90 33.74
CA LEU A 13 23.25 21.79 34.53
C LEU A 13 21.87 21.34 34.01
N ALA A 14 20.99 22.29 33.67
CA ALA A 14 19.69 21.99 33.09
C ALA A 14 19.82 21.32 31.71
N ALA A 15 20.76 21.77 30.88
CA ALA A 15 21.03 21.15 29.58
C ALA A 15 21.53 19.70 29.74
N LEU A 16 22.43 19.43 30.69
CA LEU A 16 22.91 18.07 30.95
C LEU A 16 21.81 17.14 31.46
N GLN A 17 20.93 17.65 32.35
CA GLN A 17 19.77 16.90 32.81
C GLN A 17 18.82 16.57 31.66
N LEU A 18 18.56 17.53 30.77
CA LEU A 18 17.73 17.33 29.59
C LEU A 18 18.32 16.26 28.66
N VAL A 19 19.63 16.31 28.41
CA VAL A 19 20.32 15.32 27.60
C VAL A 19 20.19 13.92 28.21
N GLY A 20 20.30 13.77 29.53
CA GLY A 20 20.06 12.50 30.22
C GLY A 20 18.65 11.97 29.99
N VAL A 21 17.63 12.80 30.18
CA VAL A 21 16.22 12.43 29.94
C VAL A 21 16.00 11.99 28.49
N VAL A 22 16.59 12.68 27.52
CA VAL A 22 16.49 12.32 26.10
C VAL A 22 17.17 10.98 25.82
N ILE A 23 18.34 10.71 26.39
CA ILE A 23 19.04 9.43 26.23
C ILE A 23 18.20 8.28 26.80
N ASP A 24 17.62 8.46 27.99
CA ASP A 24 16.78 7.44 28.62
C ASP A 24 15.50 7.19 27.81
N ALA A 25 14.85 8.26 27.34
CA ALA A 25 13.67 8.15 26.48
C ALA A 25 13.97 7.44 25.16
N LEU A 26 15.13 7.71 24.54
CA LEU A 26 15.56 7.04 23.31
C LEU A 26 15.87 5.56 23.56
N ARG A 27 16.48 5.20 24.69
CA ARG A 27 16.76 3.81 25.05
C ARG A 27 15.46 3.00 25.23
N GLU A 28 14.49 3.52 25.98
CA GLU A 28 13.19 2.87 26.16
C GLU A 28 12.44 2.72 24.81
N SER A 29 12.52 3.73 23.93
CA SER A 29 11.95 3.64 22.59
C SER A 29 12.61 2.56 21.72
N SER A 30 13.92 2.34 21.89
CA SER A 30 14.65 1.30 21.17
C SER A 30 14.28 -0.12 21.65
N ASP A 31 14.00 -0.29 22.94
CA ASP A 31 13.49 -1.56 23.48
C ASP A 31 12.07 -1.85 22.98
N SER A 32 11.23 -0.83 22.79
CA SER A 32 9.94 -0.99 22.13
C SER A 32 10.07 -1.44 20.67
N LYS A 33 11.12 -0.98 19.97
CA LYS A 33 11.41 -1.44 18.61
C LYS A 33 11.77 -2.93 18.60
N ALA A 34 12.57 -3.40 19.57
CA ALA A 34 12.88 -4.82 19.71
C ALA A 34 11.61 -5.67 19.93
N LYS A 35 10.72 -5.24 20.84
CA LYS A 35 9.41 -5.89 21.08
C LYS A 35 8.52 -5.92 19.83
N PHE A 36 8.55 -4.85 19.04
CA PHE A 36 7.80 -4.79 17.77
C PHE A 36 8.36 -5.77 16.72
N HIS A 37 9.69 -5.90 16.61
CA HIS A 37 10.31 -6.89 15.73
C HIS A 37 10.04 -8.33 16.19
N GLU A 38 10.00 -8.58 17.50
CA GLU A 38 9.61 -9.87 18.07
C GLU A 38 8.17 -10.24 17.68
N LEU A 39 7.21 -9.33 17.87
CA LEU A 39 5.82 -9.53 17.44
C LEU A 39 5.69 -9.74 15.93
N LEU A 40 6.43 -8.98 15.11
CA LEU A 40 6.47 -9.22 13.67
C LEU A 40 6.98 -10.63 13.34
N SER A 41 8.02 -11.10 14.03
CA SER A 41 8.56 -12.44 13.82
C SER A 41 7.54 -13.53 14.18
N GLU A 42 6.79 -13.36 15.26
CA GLU A 42 5.71 -14.27 15.65
C GLU A 42 4.58 -14.28 14.62
N LEU A 43 4.18 -13.12 14.12
CA LEU A 43 3.14 -13.02 13.09
C LEU A 43 3.55 -13.74 11.80
N TYR A 44 4.80 -13.59 11.36
CA TYR A 44 5.32 -14.31 10.18
C TYR A 44 5.41 -15.82 10.41
N ALA A 45 5.79 -16.25 11.61
CA ALA A 45 5.80 -17.67 11.97
C ALA A 45 4.38 -18.27 11.93
N LEU A 46 3.40 -17.52 12.44
CA LEU A 46 1.99 -17.92 12.45
C LEU A 46 1.40 -17.94 11.03
N GLU A 47 1.69 -16.95 10.20
CA GLU A 47 1.31 -16.94 8.78
C GLU A 47 1.83 -18.19 8.07
N THR A 48 3.09 -18.53 8.29
CA THR A 48 3.72 -19.72 7.71
C THR A 48 3.02 -21.00 8.18
N ALA A 49 2.68 -21.10 9.46
CA ALA A 49 1.95 -22.24 10.01
C ALA A 49 0.53 -22.37 9.40
N LEU A 50 -0.21 -21.26 9.29
CA LEU A 50 -1.53 -21.24 8.67
C LEU A 50 -1.48 -21.59 7.18
N LEU A 51 -0.46 -21.12 6.45
CA LEU A 51 -0.25 -21.52 5.06
C LEU A 51 0.03 -23.01 4.92
N ARG A 52 0.74 -23.63 5.87
CA ARG A 52 0.93 -25.09 5.88
C ARG A 52 -0.37 -25.84 6.12
N VAL A 53 -1.19 -25.41 7.07
CA VAL A 53 -2.52 -26.01 7.32
C VAL A 53 -3.43 -25.86 6.10
N LYS A 54 -3.43 -24.68 5.47
CA LYS A 54 -4.19 -24.43 4.23
C LYS A 54 -3.75 -25.34 3.08
N ARG A 55 -2.46 -25.68 2.97
CA ARG A 55 -2.00 -26.67 1.99
C ARG A 55 -2.50 -28.08 2.28
N ILE A 56 -2.64 -28.45 3.56
CA ILE A 56 -3.19 -29.75 3.96
C ILE A 56 -4.68 -29.83 3.66
N ASP A 57 -5.44 -28.77 3.92
CA ASP A 57 -6.87 -28.67 3.56
C ASP A 57 -7.09 -28.80 2.03
N LEU A 58 -6.19 -28.21 1.24
CA LEU A 58 -6.19 -28.39 -0.22
C LEU A 58 -5.83 -29.81 -0.67
N ASP A 59 -4.97 -30.53 0.05
CA ASP A 59 -4.62 -31.93 -0.26
C ASP A 59 -5.72 -32.91 0.18
N GLU A 60 -6.39 -32.64 1.31
CA GLU A 60 -7.52 -33.44 1.81
C GLU A 60 -8.76 -33.32 0.90
N SER A 61 -8.88 -32.20 0.16
CA SER A 61 -9.87 -32.05 -0.92
C SER A 61 -9.62 -32.92 -2.16
N GLN A 62 -8.47 -33.61 -2.26
CA GLN A 62 -8.20 -34.58 -3.34
C GLN A 62 -8.68 -36.01 -3.01
N HIS A 63 -9.26 -36.27 -1.84
CA HIS A 63 -9.74 -37.60 -1.44
C HIS A 63 -11.24 -37.69 -1.14
N SER A 64 -12.09 -37.01 -1.93
CA SER A 64 -13.49 -37.40 -2.08
C SER A 64 -13.88 -37.50 -3.56
N GLU A 65 -13.66 -38.70 -4.07
CA GLU A 65 -14.58 -39.46 -4.92
C GLU A 65 -15.68 -38.67 -5.66
N LYS A 66 -15.56 -38.69 -7.00
CA LYS A 66 -16.58 -38.56 -8.03
C LYS A 66 -18.03 -38.60 -7.51
N LEU A 67 -18.73 -37.45 -7.55
CA LEU A 67 -20.18 -37.46 -7.73
C LEU A 67 -20.68 -36.29 -8.58
N SER A 68 -21.06 -36.68 -9.79
CA SER A 68 -22.14 -36.15 -10.63
C SER A 68 -22.94 -34.93 -10.12
N THR A 69 -22.90 -33.81 -10.85
CA THR A 69 -23.93 -33.42 -11.82
C THR A 69 -23.89 -31.92 -12.18
N ARG A 70 -23.93 -31.69 -13.50
CA ARG A 70 -24.68 -30.68 -14.28
C ARG A 70 -24.63 -29.20 -13.88
N LEU A 71 -23.95 -28.45 -14.76
CA LEU A 71 -24.43 -27.27 -15.51
C LEU A 71 -25.41 -26.32 -14.78
N THR A 72 -25.04 -25.05 -14.59
CA THR A 72 -25.50 -23.93 -15.43
C THR A 72 -25.02 -22.56 -14.95
N LEU A 73 -24.55 -21.76 -15.92
CA LEU A 73 -24.83 -20.33 -16.09
C LEU A 73 -24.57 -19.37 -14.93
N SER A 74 -23.44 -18.70 -15.00
CA SER A 74 -23.31 -17.23 -15.15
C SER A 74 -22.02 -16.77 -14.49
N THR A 75 -20.90 -16.97 -15.18
CA THR A 75 -19.70 -16.19 -14.87
C THR A 75 -19.97 -14.77 -15.36
N ARG A 76 -20.71 -13.99 -14.57
CA ARG A 76 -20.50 -12.54 -14.53
C ARG A 76 -19.05 -12.39 -14.08
N ARG A 77 -18.13 -12.31 -15.05
CA ARG A 77 -16.74 -11.98 -14.80
C ARG A 77 -16.78 -10.60 -14.16
N ALA A 78 -16.74 -10.60 -12.83
CA ALA A 78 -16.61 -9.38 -12.07
C ALA A 78 -15.38 -8.69 -12.63
N THR A 79 -15.58 -7.48 -13.15
CA THR A 79 -14.52 -6.52 -13.39
C THR A 79 -13.62 -6.58 -12.15
N VAL A 80 -12.36 -6.99 -12.30
CA VAL A 80 -11.43 -7.08 -11.17
C VAL A 80 -11.38 -5.68 -10.56
N CYS A 81 -11.99 -5.53 -9.39
CA CYS A 81 -12.07 -4.29 -8.65
C CYS A 81 -11.49 -4.56 -7.26
N GLY A 82 -10.69 -3.62 -6.76
CA GLY A 82 -10.11 -3.71 -5.42
C GLY A 82 -8.69 -4.29 -5.40
N PRO A 83 -8.28 -4.95 -4.30
CA PRO A 83 -6.86 -5.24 -4.00
C PRO A 83 -6.14 -6.06 -5.08
N LYS A 84 -6.87 -6.90 -5.81
CA LYS A 84 -6.35 -7.68 -6.94
C LYS A 84 -5.73 -6.82 -8.05
N MET A 85 -6.19 -5.59 -8.24
CA MET A 85 -5.59 -4.67 -9.23
C MET A 85 -4.19 -4.21 -8.83
N ILE A 86 -3.91 -4.13 -7.52
CA ILE A 86 -2.58 -3.78 -7.00
C ILE A 86 -1.62 -4.96 -7.24
N GLU A 87 -2.06 -6.18 -6.93
CA GLU A 87 -1.29 -7.40 -7.18
C GLU A 87 -0.98 -7.59 -8.68
N GLU A 88 -1.95 -7.31 -9.55
CA GLU A 88 -1.81 -7.43 -11.00
C GLU A 88 -1.12 -6.22 -11.66
N ARG A 89 -0.64 -5.24 -10.88
CA ARG A 89 -0.01 -3.99 -11.37
C ARG A 89 -0.87 -3.22 -12.38
N GLN A 90 -2.19 -3.25 -12.17
CA GLN A 90 -3.17 -2.52 -12.99
C GLN A 90 -3.36 -1.09 -12.46
N PHE A 91 -2.25 -0.38 -12.31
CA PHE A 91 -2.22 1.00 -11.87
C PHE A 91 -1.01 1.71 -12.47
N LEU A 92 -1.09 3.03 -12.55
CA LEU A 92 -0.01 3.91 -12.94
C LEU A 92 0.23 4.95 -11.86
N ILE A 93 1.49 5.32 -11.70
CA ILE A 93 1.93 6.36 -10.78
C ILE A 93 2.61 7.42 -11.63
N GLU A 94 2.13 8.65 -11.57
CA GLU A 94 2.60 9.77 -12.37
C GLU A 94 3.01 10.94 -11.50
N GLU A 95 4.05 11.67 -11.91
CA GLU A 95 4.37 12.96 -11.31
C GLU A 95 3.38 14.01 -11.82
N SER A 96 2.58 14.58 -10.92
CA SER A 96 1.49 15.49 -11.27
C SER A 96 1.97 16.78 -11.95
N ARG A 97 3.25 17.17 -11.78
CA ARG A 97 3.81 18.39 -12.38
C ARG A 97 4.21 18.22 -13.84
N ILE A 98 4.68 17.04 -14.21
CA ILE A 98 5.31 16.76 -15.52
C ILE A 98 4.47 15.73 -16.31
N GLN A 99 3.45 15.13 -15.67
CA GLN A 99 2.66 14.01 -16.20
C GLN A 99 3.55 12.86 -16.70
N THR A 100 4.68 12.64 -16.03
CA THR A 100 5.60 11.57 -16.34
C THR A 100 5.28 10.35 -15.52
N VAL A 101 5.06 9.22 -16.20
CA VAL A 101 4.89 7.92 -15.55
C VAL A 101 6.18 7.53 -14.84
N ILE A 102 6.09 7.26 -13.55
CA ILE A 102 7.20 6.83 -12.71
C ILE A 102 7.40 5.34 -12.93
N ASP A 103 8.56 4.96 -13.45
CA ASP A 103 8.91 3.55 -13.62
C ASP A 103 9.24 2.90 -12.27
N LEU A 104 8.29 2.12 -11.76
CA LEU A 104 8.42 1.36 -10.51
C LEU A 104 9.38 0.17 -10.60
N LYS A 105 9.92 -0.15 -11.79
CA LYS A 105 10.96 -1.19 -11.94
C LYS A 105 12.36 -0.65 -11.64
N SER A 106 12.53 0.66 -11.69
CA SER A 106 13.77 1.35 -11.35
C SER A 106 13.96 1.40 -9.82
N ASN A 107 15.15 1.82 -9.37
CA ASN A 107 15.46 1.87 -7.94
C ASN A 107 14.49 2.83 -7.21
N TRP A 108 13.73 2.30 -6.24
CA TRP A 108 12.69 3.03 -5.51
C TRP A 108 13.18 4.34 -4.90
N GLU A 109 14.42 4.36 -4.38
CA GLU A 109 15.05 5.54 -3.77
C GLU A 109 15.31 6.68 -4.76
N THR A 110 15.37 6.37 -6.06
CA THR A 110 15.57 7.35 -7.14
C THR A 110 14.27 7.76 -7.83
N CYS A 111 13.18 7.04 -7.56
CA CYS A 111 11.87 7.31 -8.15
C CYS A 111 11.09 8.39 -7.40
N PHE A 112 11.40 8.63 -6.13
CA PHE A 112 10.67 9.56 -5.28
C PHE A 112 11.58 10.53 -4.52
N TYR A 113 11.27 11.83 -4.64
CA TYR A 113 11.99 12.91 -3.94
C TYR A 113 11.07 13.68 -2.98
N GLN A 114 11.67 14.27 -1.94
CA GLN A 114 10.91 15.12 -1.01
C GLN A 114 10.27 16.30 -1.75
N GLY A 115 8.96 16.50 -1.54
CA GLY A 115 8.20 17.57 -2.20
C GLY A 115 7.73 17.25 -3.62
N GLN A 116 7.96 16.03 -4.12
CA GLN A 116 7.38 15.54 -5.36
C GLN A 116 5.88 15.29 -5.20
N ARG A 117 5.08 15.73 -6.17
CA ARG A 117 3.63 15.50 -6.19
C ARG A 117 3.35 14.33 -7.10
N VAL A 118 2.73 13.30 -6.54
CA VAL A 118 2.50 12.03 -7.23
C VAL A 118 1.00 11.75 -7.24
N ALA A 119 0.49 11.38 -8.41
CA ALA A 119 -0.87 10.89 -8.59
C ALA A 119 -0.82 9.40 -8.91
N MET A 120 -1.76 8.63 -8.34
CA MET A 120 -1.92 7.21 -8.63
C MET A 120 -3.29 6.99 -9.27
N SER A 121 -3.30 6.34 -10.42
CA SER A 121 -4.52 6.07 -11.18
C SER A 121 -4.67 4.58 -11.42
N MET A 122 -5.90 4.06 -11.29
CA MET A 122 -6.21 2.66 -11.56
C MET A 122 -6.49 2.47 -13.05
N LEU A 123 -5.92 1.42 -13.64
CA LEU A 123 -6.12 1.07 -15.04
C LEU A 123 -7.21 0.01 -15.17
N PHE A 124 -8.32 0.37 -15.81
CA PHE A 124 -9.39 -0.57 -16.08
C PHE A 124 -9.31 -1.08 -17.52
N ALA A 125 -9.21 -2.40 -17.67
CA ALA A 125 -9.25 -3.02 -18.99
C ALA A 125 -10.65 -2.83 -19.62
N VAL A 126 -10.70 -2.18 -20.78
CA VAL A 126 -11.91 -2.11 -21.60
C VAL A 126 -12.22 -3.52 -22.09
N HIS A 127 -13.39 -4.05 -21.74
CA HIS A 127 -13.79 -5.38 -22.16
C HIS A 127 -13.98 -5.42 -23.70
N PRO A 128 -13.37 -6.35 -24.45
CA PRO A 128 -13.46 -6.39 -25.92
C PRO A 128 -14.89 -6.50 -26.48
N ARG A 129 -15.85 -6.99 -25.66
CA ARG A 129 -17.26 -7.12 -26.01
C ARG A 129 -18.10 -5.88 -25.70
N LEU A 130 -17.58 -4.97 -24.89
CA LEU A 130 -18.23 -3.72 -24.52
C LEU A 130 -17.37 -2.58 -25.08
N LYS A 131 -17.81 -1.95 -26.18
CA LYS A 131 -17.13 -0.77 -26.79
C LYS A 131 -17.03 0.46 -25.85
N ARG A 132 -17.36 0.31 -24.57
CA ARG A 132 -17.48 1.36 -23.56
C ARG A 132 -16.92 0.81 -22.25
N ALA A 133 -15.98 1.54 -21.66
CA ALA A 133 -15.56 1.30 -20.28
C ALA A 133 -16.67 1.83 -19.36
N GLN A 134 -17.06 1.08 -18.34
CA GLN A 134 -18.03 1.55 -17.34
C GLN A 134 -17.29 1.85 -16.03
N CYS A 135 -17.53 3.03 -15.45
CA CYS A 135 -16.98 3.41 -14.15
C CYS A 135 -17.64 2.50 -13.09
N PRO A 136 -16.88 1.70 -12.31
CA PRO A 136 -17.46 0.75 -11.36
C PRO A 136 -18.17 1.44 -10.17
N ARG A 137 -17.93 2.74 -9.97
CA ARG A 137 -18.54 3.54 -8.90
C ARG A 137 -19.93 4.08 -9.25
N CYS A 138 -20.08 4.68 -10.45
CA CYS A 138 -21.35 5.31 -10.87
C CYS A 138 -22.04 4.57 -12.03
N MET A 139 -21.45 3.48 -12.53
CA MET A 139 -21.88 2.73 -13.72
C MET A 139 -22.01 3.56 -15.00
N ALA A 140 -21.53 4.81 -14.99
CA ALA A 140 -21.53 5.66 -16.17
C ALA A 140 -20.63 5.06 -17.25
N GLU A 141 -21.12 5.05 -18.49
CA GLU A 141 -20.35 4.66 -19.65
C GLU A 141 -19.39 5.79 -20.01
N CYS A 142 -18.09 5.55 -19.86
CA CYS A 142 -17.05 6.45 -20.32
C CYS A 142 -16.97 6.33 -21.85
N GLY A 143 -17.67 7.23 -22.55
CA GLY A 143 -17.67 7.33 -24.01
C GLY A 143 -16.45 8.05 -24.60
N SER A 144 -15.37 8.26 -23.83
CA SER A 144 -14.21 8.98 -24.34
C SER A 144 -13.43 8.12 -25.34
N PRO A 145 -12.82 8.74 -26.36
CA PRO A 145 -11.79 8.09 -27.16
C PRO A 145 -10.68 7.53 -26.27
N PHE A 146 -10.00 6.48 -26.75
CA PHE A 146 -8.86 5.86 -26.09
C PHE A 146 -7.86 6.92 -25.60
N ALA A 147 -7.35 6.74 -24.37
CA ALA A 147 -6.26 7.50 -23.74
C ALA A 147 -6.59 8.89 -23.16
N GLN A 148 -7.85 9.24 -22.88
CA GLN A 148 -8.16 10.42 -22.07
C GLN A 148 -8.50 10.03 -20.62
N GLU A 149 -7.90 10.73 -19.65
CA GLU A 149 -8.23 10.57 -18.24
C GLU A 149 -9.69 11.01 -18.01
N VAL A 150 -10.52 10.09 -17.52
CA VAL A 150 -11.94 10.36 -17.22
C VAL A 150 -12.13 10.40 -15.72
N ILE A 151 -12.41 11.59 -15.19
CA ILE A 151 -12.73 11.80 -13.78
C ILE A 151 -14.24 11.61 -13.62
N CYS A 152 -14.66 10.58 -12.88
CA CYS A 152 -16.07 10.41 -12.53
C CYS A 152 -16.49 11.58 -11.60
N PRO A 153 -17.65 12.21 -11.82
CA PRO A 153 -18.09 13.36 -11.02
C PRO A 153 -18.17 12.99 -9.52
N PRO A 154 -17.97 13.96 -8.62
CA PRO A 154 -18.12 13.73 -7.18
C PRO A 154 -19.53 13.21 -6.89
N SER A 155 -19.61 12.15 -6.07
CA SER A 155 -20.88 11.64 -5.55
C SER A 155 -21.33 12.58 -4.44
N ASP A 156 -22.51 13.16 -4.54
CA ASP A 156 -23.22 13.73 -3.38
C ASP A 156 -23.57 12.64 -2.36
#